data_AF-A0A6A4ZVE1-F1
#
_entry.id   AF-A0A6A4ZVE1-F1
#
_cell.length_a   1.000
_cell.length_b   1.000
_cell.length_c   1.000
_cell.angle_alpha   90.00
_cell.angle_beta   90.00
_cell.angle_gamma   90.00
#
_symmetry.space_group_name_H-M   'P 1'
#
loop_
_entity.id
_entity.type
_entity.pdbx_description
1 polymer ?
#
loop_
_entity_poly.entity_id
_entity_poly.type
_entity_poly.pdbx_seq_one_letter_code
_entity_poly.pdbx_strand_id
1 'polypeptide(L)'
;MFRHVLDCIRPHEITPREHWIPDDARTTCAMCNERFSLFRHKHHCRTCGDVVCMDCVTKKVAVSPTADPANVIVCVLCLARRERQFLFQHLSVSVTSPQVAVDFNHPFQNSCFSDAEASHDGTTSRRTKPSKRPSFFRTLVSRTFSRW
;
A
#
# COMPACT_ATOMS: atom_id res chain seq x y z
N MET A 1 0.09 -22.83 -11.52
CA MET A 1 -1.19 -22.92 -10.77
C MET A 1 -1.37 -21.84 -9.70
N PHE A 2 -0.33 -21.21 -9.15
CA PHE A 2 -0.45 -20.27 -8.02
C PHE A 2 -1.09 -18.89 -8.31
N ARG A 3 -1.21 -18.48 -9.58
CA ARG A 3 -1.67 -17.13 -9.93
C ARG A 3 -3.17 -16.90 -9.64
N HIS A 4 -3.99 -17.93 -9.78
CA HIS A 4 -5.43 -17.86 -9.55
C HIS A 4 -5.82 -17.54 -8.10
N VAL A 5 -4.96 -17.88 -7.12
CA VAL A 5 -5.27 -17.64 -5.70
C VAL A 5 -5.04 -16.18 -5.31
N LEU A 6 -4.21 -15.41 -6.03
CA LEU A 6 -3.95 -13.99 -5.78
C LEU A 6 -4.96 -13.04 -6.46
N ASP A 7 -5.88 -13.61 -7.25
CA ASP A 7 -6.85 -12.85 -8.03
C ASP A 7 -8.15 -12.56 -7.27
N CYS A 8 -8.44 -13.33 -6.20
CA CYS A 8 -9.72 -13.27 -5.49
C CYS A 8 -9.61 -12.80 -4.02
N ILE A 9 -10.24 -11.71 -3.62
CA ILE A 9 -10.32 -11.26 -2.22
C ILE A 9 -11.28 -12.15 -1.42
N ARG A 10 -10.81 -12.71 -0.29
CA ARG A 10 -11.69 -13.50 0.58
C ARG A 10 -12.53 -12.56 1.45
N PRO A 11 -13.75 -12.94 1.88
CA PRO A 11 -14.64 -12.03 2.58
C PRO A 11 -14.07 -11.55 3.91
N HIS A 12 -13.33 -12.40 4.62
CA HIS A 12 -12.65 -12.04 5.88
C HIS A 12 -11.48 -11.05 5.70
N GLU A 13 -11.00 -10.86 4.47
CA GLU A 13 -9.96 -9.87 4.14
C GLU A 13 -10.57 -8.49 3.85
N ILE A 14 -11.90 -8.37 3.83
CA ILE A 14 -12.60 -7.11 3.57
C ILE A 14 -12.84 -6.38 4.89
N THR A 15 -12.39 -5.14 4.97
CA THR A 15 -12.65 -4.27 6.10
C THR A 15 -14.11 -3.80 6.07
N PRO A 16 -14.88 -3.99 7.17
CA PRO A 16 -16.23 -3.44 7.29
C PRO A 16 -16.22 -1.92 7.12
N ARG A 17 -17.30 -1.35 6.57
CA ARG A 17 -17.34 0.09 6.22
C ARG A 17 -17.20 1.00 7.42
N GLU A 18 -17.63 0.53 8.60
CA GLU A 18 -17.57 1.26 9.87
C GLU A 18 -16.12 1.51 10.31
N HIS A 19 -15.17 0.74 9.77
CA HIS A 19 -13.73 0.86 10.04
C HIS A 19 -12.99 1.61 8.94
N TRP A 20 -13.68 2.13 7.92
CA TRP A 20 -13.03 2.90 6.87
C TRP A 20 -12.62 4.27 7.39
N ILE A 21 -11.47 4.75 6.91
CA ILE A 21 -11.03 6.10 7.22
C ILE A 21 -12.01 7.08 6.55
N PRO A 22 -12.62 8.01 7.31
CA PRO A 22 -13.50 9.01 6.73
C PRO A 22 -12.78 9.83 5.67
N ASP A 23 -13.48 10.20 4.60
CA ASP A 23 -12.87 10.97 3.51
C ASP A 23 -12.21 12.25 4.03
N ASP A 24 -12.86 12.96 4.96
CA ASP A 24 -12.37 14.23 5.50
C ASP A 24 -11.08 14.10 6.32
N ALA A 25 -10.77 12.90 6.83
CA ALA A 25 -9.52 12.63 7.54
C ALA A 25 -8.29 12.56 6.60
N ARG A 26 -8.49 12.53 5.27
CA ARG A 26 -7.41 12.43 4.27
C ARG A 26 -7.51 13.54 3.22
N THR A 27 -6.52 14.42 3.21
CA THR A 27 -6.32 15.43 2.14
C THR A 27 -5.43 14.94 1.00
N THR A 28 -4.70 13.85 1.22
CA THR A 28 -3.72 13.26 0.28
C THR A 28 -3.92 11.75 0.19
N CYS A 29 -3.57 11.18 -0.96
CA CYS A 29 -3.55 9.73 -1.16
C CYS A 29 -2.60 9.06 -0.17
N ALA A 30 -3.07 8.05 0.56
CA ALA A 30 -2.27 7.31 1.54
C ALA A 30 -1.09 6.51 0.94
N MET A 31 -1.04 6.39 -0.39
CA MET A 31 0.00 5.64 -1.11
C MET A 31 1.04 6.53 -1.79
N CYS A 32 0.62 7.52 -2.56
CA CYS A 32 1.53 8.39 -3.32
C CYS A 32 1.70 9.79 -2.71
N ASN A 33 0.97 10.12 -1.65
CA ASN A 33 0.95 11.42 -0.98
C ASN A 33 0.55 12.61 -1.88
N GLU A 34 0.02 12.36 -3.08
CA GLU A 34 -0.54 13.43 -3.92
C GLU A 34 -1.87 13.92 -3.34
N ARG A 35 -2.09 15.24 -3.39
CA ARG A 35 -3.33 15.87 -2.91
C ARG A 35 -4.51 15.43 -3.76
N PHE A 36 -5.61 15.12 -3.10
CA PHE A 36 -6.90 14.98 -3.75
C PHE A 36 -7.37 16.33 -4.29
N SER A 37 -8.13 16.30 -5.38
CA SER A 37 -8.65 17.48 -6.06
C SER A 37 -9.90 17.10 -6.86
N LEU A 38 -10.51 18.06 -7.56
CA LEU A 38 -11.69 17.79 -8.40
C LEU A 38 -11.46 16.73 -9.48
N PHE A 39 -10.21 16.52 -9.90
CA PHE A 39 -9.84 15.50 -10.90
C PHE A 39 -9.15 14.28 -10.30
N ARG A 40 -8.77 14.34 -9.02
CA ARG A 40 -8.19 13.21 -8.28
C ARG A 40 -9.13 12.85 -7.14
N HIS A 41 -10.05 11.95 -7.45
CA HIS A 41 -11.06 11.48 -6.51
C HIS A 41 -10.48 10.53 -5.46
N LYS A 42 -11.19 10.47 -4.33
CA LYS A 42 -10.92 9.57 -3.21
C LYS A 42 -11.51 8.19 -3.49
N HIS A 43 -10.77 7.15 -3.13
CA HIS A 43 -11.20 5.77 -3.24
C HIS A 43 -10.78 4.99 -1.99
N HIS A 44 -11.68 4.24 -1.38
CA HIS A 44 -11.33 3.38 -0.25
C HIS A 44 -10.77 2.04 -0.70
N CYS A 45 -9.64 1.62 -0.12
CA CYS A 45 -9.19 0.23 -0.24
C CYS A 45 -10.15 -0.68 0.55
N ARG A 46 -10.76 -1.68 -0.10
CA ARG A 46 -11.70 -2.60 0.58
C ARG A 46 -11.04 -3.51 1.62
N THR A 47 -9.71 -3.61 1.63
CA THR A 47 -8.93 -4.48 2.53
C THR A 47 -8.34 -3.77 3.74
N CYS A 48 -8.14 -2.45 3.70
CA CYS A 48 -7.62 -1.69 4.84
C CYS A 48 -8.43 -0.44 5.20
N GLY A 49 -9.42 -0.07 4.40
CA GLY A 49 -10.27 1.10 4.64
C GLY A 49 -9.62 2.47 4.40
N ASP A 50 -8.34 2.54 4.02
CA ASP A 50 -7.65 3.83 3.80
C ASP A 50 -8.03 4.45 2.44
N VAL A 51 -7.80 5.77 2.32
CA VAL A 51 -8.19 6.60 1.18
C VAL A 51 -7.02 6.77 0.20
N VAL A 52 -7.24 6.37 -1.04
CA VAL A 52 -6.21 6.30 -2.09
C VAL A 52 -6.75 6.85 -3.42
N CYS A 53 -5.87 7.19 -4.37
CA CYS A 53 -6.26 7.62 -5.71
C CYS A 53 -6.39 6.44 -6.68
N MET A 54 -6.98 6.67 -7.86
CA MET A 54 -7.21 5.64 -8.88
C MET A 54 -5.90 4.96 -9.34
N ASP A 55 -4.82 5.72 -9.44
CA ASP A 55 -3.50 5.19 -9.86
C ASP A 55 -2.87 4.27 -8.81
N CYS A 56 -3.34 4.32 -7.56
CA CYS A 56 -2.83 3.55 -6.44
C CYS A 56 -3.69 2.35 -6.06
N VAL A 57 -4.69 2.01 -6.90
CA VAL A 57 -5.59 0.86 -6.69
C VAL A 57 -5.57 -0.12 -7.86
N THR A 58 -6.03 -1.33 -7.59
CA THR A 58 -6.28 -2.38 -8.58
C THR A 58 -7.63 -3.03 -8.30
N LYS A 59 -8.35 -3.41 -9.36
CA LYS A 59 -9.60 -4.16 -9.25
C LYS A 59 -9.31 -5.64 -8.98
N LYS A 60 -10.06 -6.23 -8.06
CA LYS A 60 -10.03 -7.65 -7.70
C LYS A 60 -11.45 -8.17 -7.57
N VAL A 61 -11.61 -9.49 -7.54
CA VAL A 61 -12.91 -10.12 -7.35
C VAL A 61 -13.01 -10.61 -5.92
N ALA A 62 -13.97 -10.13 -5.14
CA ALA A 62 -14.32 -10.71 -3.86
C ALA A 62 -15.16 -11.96 -4.10
N VAL A 63 -14.80 -13.09 -3.49
CA VAL A 63 -15.52 -14.36 -3.66
C VAL A 63 -16.02 -14.82 -2.29
N SER A 64 -17.33 -15.02 -2.18
CA SER A 64 -17.98 -15.58 -0.99
C SER A 64 -18.52 -16.98 -1.29
N PRO A 65 -18.55 -17.92 -0.33
CA PRO A 65 -19.21 -19.20 -0.51
C PRO A 65 -20.73 -19.08 -0.70
N THR A 66 -21.33 -17.99 -0.21
CA THR A 66 -22.80 -17.81 -0.12
C THR A 66 -23.34 -16.66 -0.96
N ALA A 67 -22.47 -15.90 -1.64
CA ALA A 67 -22.86 -14.73 -2.40
C ALA A 67 -22.08 -14.64 -3.71
N ASP A 68 -22.68 -13.97 -4.69
CA ASP A 68 -22.09 -13.80 -6.01
C ASP A 68 -20.76 -13.03 -5.95
N PRO A 69 -19.79 -13.36 -6.83
CA PRO A 69 -18.53 -12.65 -6.89
C PRO A 69 -18.73 -11.15 -7.18
N ALA A 70 -18.03 -10.29 -6.43
CA ALA A 70 -18.18 -8.84 -6.53
C ALA A 70 -16.87 -8.16 -6.87
N ASN A 71 -16.90 -7.14 -7.74
CA ASN A 71 -15.71 -6.34 -8.01
C ASN A 71 -15.39 -5.40 -6.84
N VAL A 72 -14.17 -5.49 -6.32
CA VAL A 72 -13.64 -4.64 -5.26
C VAL A 72 -12.35 -3.95 -5.71
N ILE A 73 -12.04 -2.80 -5.12
CA ILE A 73 -10.75 -2.14 -5.34
C ILE A 73 -9.86 -2.28 -4.11
N VAL A 74 -8.58 -2.52 -4.36
CA VAL A 74 -7.56 -2.80 -3.34
C VAL A 74 -6.36 -1.92 -3.64
N CYS A 75 -5.77 -1.30 -2.62
CA CYS A 75 -4.56 -0.51 -2.82
C CYS A 75 -3.36 -1.41 -3.11
N VAL A 76 -2.36 -0.85 -3.78
CA VAL A 76 -1.14 -1.59 -4.16
C VAL A 76 -0.41 -2.16 -2.93
N LEU A 77 -0.44 -1.49 -1.78
CA LEU A 77 0.17 -1.99 -0.54
C LEU A 77 -0.51 -3.28 -0.03
N CYS A 78 -1.85 -3.31 -0.01
CA CYS A 78 -2.60 -4.49 0.39
C CYS A 78 -2.37 -5.65 -0.58
N LEU A 79 -2.27 -5.37 -1.88
CA LEU A 79 -1.95 -6.39 -2.88
C LEU A 79 -0.55 -6.97 -2.64
N ALA A 80 0.46 -6.13 -2.48
CA ALA A 80 1.83 -6.58 -2.20
C ALA A 80 1.94 -7.36 -0.88
N ARG A 81 1.21 -6.94 0.16
CA ARG A 81 1.14 -7.66 1.44
C ARG A 81 0.57 -9.06 1.25
N ARG A 82 -0.51 -9.18 0.47
CA ARG A 82 -1.16 -10.45 0.17
C ARG A 82 -0.24 -11.38 -0.62
N GLU A 83 0.44 -10.86 -1.64
CA GLU A 83 1.43 -11.63 -2.41
C GLU A 83 2.53 -12.19 -1.50
N ARG A 84 3.08 -11.34 -0.62
CA ARG A 84 4.09 -11.78 0.35
C ARG A 84 3.58 -12.87 1.31
N GLN A 85 2.36 -12.71 1.82
CA GLN A 85 1.74 -13.71 2.71
C GLN A 85 1.53 -15.04 1.99
N PHE A 86 1.05 -15.00 0.74
CA PHE A 86 0.86 -16.19 -0.07
C PHE A 86 2.18 -16.93 -0.32
N LEU A 87 3.24 -16.19 -0.68
CA LEU A 87 4.57 -16.77 -0.86
C LEU A 87 5.11 -17.36 0.44
N PHE A 88 4.91 -16.70 1.59
CA PHE A 88 5.35 -17.22 2.90
C PHE A 88 4.61 -18.49 3.32
N GLN A 89 3.32 -18.61 2.98
CA GLN A 89 2.49 -19.76 3.35
C GLN A 89 2.61 -20.95 2.39
N HIS A 90 2.94 -20.70 1.11
CA HIS A 90 2.87 -21.72 0.06
C HIS A 90 4.16 -21.96 -0.73
N LEU A 91 5.18 -21.10 -0.60
CA LEU A 91 6.54 -21.47 -0.95
C LEU A 91 7.29 -21.69 0.37
N SER A 92 7.79 -22.91 0.57
CA SER A 92 8.75 -23.22 1.63
C SER A 92 10.05 -22.46 1.38
N VAL A 93 10.06 -21.15 1.64
CA VAL A 93 11.31 -20.40 1.74
C VAL A 93 11.85 -20.75 3.11
N SER A 94 12.71 -21.76 3.15
CA SER A 94 13.60 -21.99 4.29
C SER A 94 14.47 -20.75 4.42
N VAL A 95 13.97 -19.78 5.19
CA VAL A 95 14.83 -18.77 5.80
C VAL A 95 15.70 -19.57 6.77
N THR A 96 16.84 -20.05 6.30
CA THR A 96 17.95 -20.35 7.19
C THR A 96 18.34 -19.02 7.80
N SER A 97 17.69 -18.68 8.90
CA SER A 97 18.01 -17.51 9.72
C SER A 97 19.43 -17.70 10.24
N PRO A 98 20.41 -16.85 9.90
CA PRO A 98 21.44 -16.55 10.87
C PRO A 98 20.73 -15.76 11.97
N GLN A 99 20.87 -16.23 13.20
CA GLN A 99 20.30 -15.60 14.38
C GLN A 99 20.77 -14.15 14.45
N VAL A 100 19.88 -13.20 14.17
CA VAL A 100 19.97 -11.87 14.77
C VAL A 100 19.04 -11.94 15.95
N ALA A 101 19.62 -12.23 17.12
CA ALA A 101 18.93 -12.11 18.39
C ALA A 101 18.47 -10.65 18.52
N VAL A 102 17.20 -10.40 18.22
CA VAL A 102 16.52 -9.22 18.75
C VAL A 102 16.14 -9.57 20.18
N ASP A 103 17.01 -9.17 21.11
CA ASP A 103 16.75 -9.26 22.53
C ASP A 103 15.55 -8.33 22.86
N PHE A 104 14.46 -8.93 23.31
CA PHE A 104 13.21 -8.23 23.68
C PHE A 104 13.24 -7.67 25.12
N ASN A 105 14.36 -7.78 25.84
CA ASN A 105 14.52 -7.20 27.18
C ASN A 105 15.24 -5.85 27.17
N HIS A 106 14.68 -4.84 26.50
CA HIS A 106 15.01 -3.46 26.86
C HIS A 106 13.76 -2.57 27.00
N PRO A 107 13.62 -1.83 28.12
CA PRO A 107 12.45 -1.00 28.36
C PRO A 107 12.41 0.17 27.37
N PHE A 108 11.19 0.47 26.95
CA PHE A 108 10.76 1.71 26.31
C PHE A 108 11.44 2.93 26.95
N GLN A 109 12.42 3.55 26.26
CA GLN A 109 12.94 4.86 26.62
C GLN A 109 12.93 5.79 25.41
N ASN A 110 11.93 6.66 25.42
CA ASN A 110 11.93 7.93 24.70
C ASN A 110 13.22 8.70 25.01
N SER A 111 14.03 9.03 24.01
CA SER A 111 14.91 10.20 24.08
C SER A 111 15.37 10.63 22.68
N CYS A 112 14.77 11.69 22.17
CA CYS A 112 15.48 12.61 21.29
C CYS A 112 15.01 14.01 21.65
N PHE A 113 15.62 14.56 22.69
CA PHE A 113 15.52 15.98 23.03
C PHE A 113 16.94 16.44 23.41
N SER A 114 17.46 17.34 22.56
CA SER A 114 18.58 18.28 22.74
C SER A 114 19.90 17.79 23.35
N ASP A 115 20.99 17.94 22.59
CA ASP A 115 22.00 18.96 22.93
C ASP A 115 22.71 19.48 21.67
N ALA A 116 22.91 20.79 21.68
CA ALA A 116 23.59 21.58 20.67
C ALA A 116 25.02 21.88 21.14
N GLU A 117 26.00 21.76 20.24
CA GLU A 117 27.11 22.71 20.01
C GLU A 117 28.18 22.04 19.13
N ALA A 118 28.48 22.66 17.99
CA ALA A 118 29.84 23.04 17.57
C ALA A 118 29.87 23.46 16.09
N SER A 119 30.17 24.74 15.89
CA SER A 119 31.11 25.31 14.92
C SER A 119 30.85 25.24 13.40
N HIS A 120 30.56 26.43 12.88
CA HIS A 120 31.06 27.09 11.66
C HIS A 120 31.92 26.27 10.67
N ASP A 121 31.46 26.16 9.41
CA ASP A 121 32.12 26.83 8.28
C ASP A 121 31.19 26.95 7.06
N GLY A 122 31.35 28.02 6.29
CA GLY A 122 30.49 28.34 5.15
C GLY A 122 30.86 27.56 3.89
N THR A 123 29.85 27.16 3.10
CA THR A 123 29.96 27.00 1.64
C THR A 123 28.55 26.93 1.01
N THR A 124 28.46 27.52 -0.16
CA THR A 124 27.29 27.74 -1.02
C THR A 124 26.68 26.45 -1.59
N SER A 125 25.45 26.57 -2.12
CA SER A 125 24.90 25.86 -3.30
C SER A 125 23.65 24.98 -3.09
N ARG A 126 22.57 25.43 -3.74
CA ARG A 126 21.50 24.66 -4.41
C ARG A 126 20.71 23.60 -3.62
N ARG A 127 19.46 23.95 -3.34
CA ARG A 127 18.33 23.05 -3.05
C ARG A 127 18.08 22.11 -4.25
N THR A 128 18.61 20.90 -4.22
CA THR A 128 18.24 19.84 -5.16
C THR A 128 16.88 19.25 -4.74
N LYS A 129 15.92 19.28 -5.66
CA LYS A 129 14.58 18.67 -5.51
C LYS A 129 14.74 17.14 -5.46
N PRO A 130 13.98 16.40 -4.64
CA PRO A 130 13.92 14.95 -4.76
C PRO A 130 13.30 14.58 -6.12
N SER A 131 13.98 13.70 -6.84
CA SER A 131 13.64 13.24 -8.17
C SER A 131 12.25 12.61 -8.22
N LYS A 132 11.40 13.13 -9.11
CA LYS A 132 10.21 12.42 -9.61
C LYS A 132 10.66 11.06 -10.14
N ARG A 133 10.14 9.95 -9.58
CA ARG A 133 10.31 8.64 -10.20
C ARG A 133 9.58 8.65 -11.56
N PRO A 134 10.17 8.10 -12.63
CA PRO A 134 9.54 8.11 -13.93
C PRO A 134 8.32 7.20 -13.93
N SER A 135 7.20 7.75 -14.41
CA SER A 135 6.01 7.01 -14.83
C SER A 135 6.43 6.00 -15.90
N PHE A 136 6.59 4.73 -15.52
CA PHE A 136 6.67 3.66 -16.50
C PHE A 136 5.31 3.57 -17.20
N PHE A 137 5.23 4.21 -18.36
CA PHE A 137 4.21 3.98 -19.38
C PHE A 137 4.00 2.47 -19.51
N ARG A 138 2.80 2.00 -19.21
CA ARG A 138 2.35 0.69 -19.68
C ARG A 138 1.53 0.90 -20.95
N THR A 139 2.18 0.52 -22.04
CA THR A 139 1.68 0.18 -23.37
C THR A 139 0.19 -0.13 -23.41
N LEU A 140 -0.53 0.54 -24.32
CA LEU A 140 -1.86 0.17 -24.77
C LEU A 140 -1.88 -1.30 -25.16
N VAL A 141 -2.70 -2.10 -24.47
CA VAL A 141 -3.31 -3.26 -25.10
C VAL A 141 -4.79 -2.94 -25.23
N SER A 142 -5.12 -2.43 -26.41
CA SER A 142 -6.47 -2.37 -26.94
C SER A 142 -7.14 -3.73 -26.79
N ARG A 143 -8.25 -3.79 -26.07
CA ARG A 143 -9.22 -4.88 -26.17
C ARG A 143 -10.61 -4.35 -25.83
N THR A 144 -11.26 -3.92 -26.91
CA THR A 144 -12.70 -4.04 -27.21
C THR A 144 -13.66 -3.99 -26.02
N PHE A 145 -14.41 -2.89 -25.98
CA PHE A 145 -15.74 -2.81 -25.41
C PHE A 145 -16.56 -4.03 -25.81
N SER A 146 -17.07 -4.76 -24.82
CA SER A 146 -18.32 -5.49 -24.95
C SER A 146 -19.12 -5.27 -23.68
N ARG A 147 -20.31 -4.70 -23.89
CA ARG A 147 -21.45 -4.61 -22.98
C ARG A 147 -21.57 -5.86 -22.11
N TRP A 148 -21.83 -5.69 -20.82
CA TRP A 148 -23.03 -6.09 -20.05
C TRP A 148 -22.77 -5.78 -18.57
#